data_AF-A0A7S3FZV7-F1
#
_entry.id   AF-A0A7S3FZV7-F1
#
_cell.length_a   1.000
_cell.length_b   1.000
_cell.length_c   1.000
_cell.angle_alpha   90.00
_cell.angle_beta   90.00
_cell.angle_gamma   90.00
#
_symmetry.space_group_name_H-M   'P 1'
#
loop_
_entity.id
_entity.type
_entity.pdbx_description
1 polymer ?
#
loop_
_entity_poly.entity_id
_entity_poly.type
_entity_poly.pdbx_seq_one_letter_code
_entity_poly.pdbx_strand_id
1 'polypeptide(L)'
;KPEVKVCMPDPKGSVFWDFYKEGVPEEELQPGSYQVEGVGKDSIPGAMNFGVVDEMLQLNCKQSFEMCRRVAAEDGMLIGGSSGLNLSAAVELSKTAAEGSVIVAVMPDSGIKYLSKIFNDEWMVEKGFMDAPTPAKPVCEPEAEKATTSASAKEQEQLEEFLGTASAKLKECVASGADPSKLLAAISKLEKEV
;
A
#
# COMPACT_ATOMS: atom_id res chain seq x y z
N LYS A 1 12.85 18.04 36.57
CA LYS A 1 11.66 17.67 35.78
C LYS A 1 12.14 17.23 34.41
N PRO A 2 11.57 16.19 33.79
CA PRO A 2 11.89 15.89 32.39
C PRO A 2 11.54 17.09 31.51
N GLU A 3 12.36 17.33 30.49
CA GLU A 3 12.08 18.30 29.43
C GLU A 3 10.94 17.73 28.58
N VAL A 4 9.79 18.40 28.57
CA VAL A 4 8.62 17.98 27.79
C VAL A 4 8.53 18.89 26.58
N LYS A 5 8.46 18.29 25.39
CA LYS A 5 8.21 19.00 24.14
C LYS A 5 6.79 18.74 23.66
N VAL A 6 6.09 19.78 23.25
CA VAL A 6 4.74 19.74 22.70
C VAL A 6 4.83 19.86 21.19
N CYS A 7 4.52 18.77 20.51
CA CYS A 7 4.40 18.75 19.06
C CYS A 7 2.93 18.85 18.66
N MET A 8 2.64 19.68 17.65
CA MET A 8 1.32 19.86 17.08
C MET A 8 1.26 19.29 15.65
N PRO A 9 0.56 18.16 15.43
CA PRO A 9 0.25 17.69 14.10
C PRO A 9 -0.82 18.58 13.45
N ASP A 10 -0.59 19.02 12.22
CA ASP A 10 -1.52 19.86 11.47
C ASP A 10 -1.76 19.28 10.06
N PRO A 11 -3.02 19.12 9.60
CA PRO A 11 -3.28 18.61 8.27
C PRO A 11 -2.96 19.65 7.19
N LYS A 12 -2.37 19.23 6.08
CA LYS A 12 -2.19 20.09 4.89
C LYS A 12 -3.53 20.72 4.47
N GLY A 13 -3.54 22.04 4.35
CA GLY A 13 -4.73 22.85 4.07
C GLY A 13 -5.31 23.56 5.30
N SER A 14 -4.87 23.22 6.51
CA SER A 14 -5.11 24.04 7.69
C SER A 14 -4.23 25.29 7.68
N VAL A 15 -4.75 26.39 8.22
CA VAL A 15 -4.03 27.67 8.29
C VAL A 15 -3.00 27.75 9.42
N PHE A 16 -2.99 26.77 10.34
CA PHE A 16 -2.09 26.78 11.49
C PHE A 16 -0.62 26.65 11.10
N TRP A 17 -0.31 25.83 10.11
CA TRP A 17 1.05 25.75 9.57
C TRP A 17 1.53 27.10 9.04
N ASP A 18 0.75 27.73 8.16
CA ASP A 18 1.14 28.98 7.51
C ASP A 18 1.32 30.11 8.54
N PHE A 19 0.45 30.15 9.55
CA PHE A 19 0.58 31.10 10.64
C PHE A 19 1.81 30.84 11.53
N TYR A 20 1.98 29.59 12.00
CA TYR A 20 3.00 29.24 13.00
C TYR A 20 4.41 29.09 12.42
N LYS A 21 4.54 28.44 11.25
CA LYS A 21 5.83 28.15 10.62
C LYS A 21 6.24 29.22 9.60
N GLU A 22 5.32 29.67 8.76
CA GLU A 22 5.63 30.63 7.69
C GLU A 22 5.45 32.10 8.13
N GLY A 23 4.78 32.34 9.26
CA GLY A 23 4.58 33.69 9.81
C GLY A 23 3.61 34.53 8.99
N VAL A 24 2.69 33.90 8.25
CA VAL A 24 1.68 34.59 7.44
C VAL A 24 0.72 35.33 8.37
N PRO A 25 0.47 36.65 8.16
CA PRO A 25 -0.51 37.40 8.93
C PRO A 25 -1.90 36.78 8.86
N GLU A 26 -2.68 36.91 9.93
CA GLU A 26 -4.01 36.28 10.03
C GLU A 26 -4.95 36.72 8.90
N GLU A 27 -4.81 37.97 8.45
CA GLU A 27 -5.62 38.56 7.37
C GLU A 27 -5.29 37.99 5.98
N GLU A 28 -4.13 37.35 5.82
CA GLU A 28 -3.63 36.80 4.55
C GLU A 28 -3.78 35.28 4.46
N LEU A 29 -4.22 34.60 5.52
CA LEU A 29 -4.36 33.14 5.57
C LEU A 29 -5.35 32.63 4.52
N GLN A 30 -4.95 31.56 3.82
CA GLN A 30 -5.75 30.93 2.77
C GLN A 30 -6.01 29.45 3.11
N PRO A 31 -7.20 29.10 3.61
CA PRO A 31 -7.50 27.72 3.94
C PRO A 31 -7.63 26.83 2.70
N GLY A 32 -7.03 25.65 2.78
CA GLY A 32 -7.18 24.57 1.81
C GLY A 32 -8.25 23.56 2.23
N SER A 33 -8.61 22.69 1.30
CA SER A 33 -9.52 21.57 1.58
C SER A 33 -8.78 20.33 2.05
N TYR A 34 -9.29 19.66 3.07
CA TYR A 34 -8.79 18.37 3.55
C TYR A 34 -9.95 17.48 4.03
N GLN A 35 -9.72 16.18 4.12
CA GLN A 35 -10.75 15.18 4.45
C GLN A 35 -10.69 14.69 5.90
N VAL A 36 -9.59 14.95 6.63
CA VAL A 36 -9.50 14.59 8.05
C VAL A 36 -10.46 15.49 8.84
N GLU A 37 -11.34 14.87 9.62
CA GLU A 37 -12.37 15.57 10.38
C GLU A 37 -11.90 15.90 11.81
N GLY A 38 -12.42 17.02 12.34
CA GLY A 38 -12.21 17.42 13.75
C GLY A 38 -10.89 18.11 14.05
N VAL A 39 -9.98 18.23 13.08
CA VAL A 39 -8.69 18.93 13.20
C VAL A 39 -8.47 19.89 12.03
N GLY A 40 -7.47 20.75 12.17
CA GLY A 40 -7.23 21.87 11.26
C GLY A 40 -8.29 22.98 11.39
N LYS A 41 -7.93 24.17 10.94
CA LYS A 41 -8.83 25.32 10.93
C LYS A 41 -8.66 26.18 9.68
N ASP A 42 -9.68 26.98 9.44
CA ASP A 42 -9.73 28.01 8.41
C ASP A 42 -9.36 29.42 8.92
N SER A 43 -9.22 29.57 10.23
CA SER A 43 -8.98 30.81 10.95
C SER A 43 -8.28 30.49 12.28
N ILE A 44 -7.68 31.49 12.94
CA ILE A 44 -7.01 31.29 14.24
C ILE A 44 -8.02 31.44 15.39
N PRO A 45 -8.37 30.36 16.12
CA PRO A 45 -9.31 30.49 17.23
C PRO A 45 -8.65 31.23 18.40
N GLY A 46 -9.38 32.11 19.09
CA GLY A 46 -8.88 32.79 20.29
C GLY A 46 -8.52 31.87 21.48
N ALA A 47 -8.95 30.60 21.43
CA ALA A 47 -8.55 29.58 22.41
C ALA A 47 -7.16 28.97 22.10
N MET A 48 -6.60 29.21 20.91
CA MET A 48 -5.33 28.66 20.49
C MET A 48 -4.17 29.47 21.09
N ASN A 49 -3.24 28.78 21.75
CA ASN A 49 -2.02 29.38 22.27
C ASN A 49 -0.81 28.73 21.60
N PHE A 50 -0.22 29.40 20.61
CA PHE A 50 0.97 28.89 19.92
C PHE A 50 2.25 28.96 20.77
N GLY A 51 2.27 29.75 21.85
CA GLY A 51 3.43 29.87 22.74
C GLY A 51 3.73 28.62 23.57
N VAL A 52 2.84 27.61 23.55
CA VAL A 52 3.08 26.30 24.17
C VAL A 52 3.44 25.21 23.15
N VAL A 53 3.48 25.54 21.86
CA VAL A 53 3.85 24.60 20.79
C VAL A 53 5.36 24.73 20.58
N ASP A 54 6.11 23.66 20.77
CA ASP A 54 7.56 23.63 20.49
C ASP A 54 7.82 23.31 19.01
N GLU A 55 7.03 22.40 18.46
CA GLU A 55 7.15 21.94 17.08
C GLU A 55 5.78 21.73 16.45
N MET A 56 5.70 21.94 15.14
CA MET A 56 4.51 21.62 14.36
C MET A 56 4.95 20.73 13.20
N LEU A 57 4.17 19.69 12.91
CA LEU A 57 4.40 18.77 11.79
C LEU A 57 3.20 18.81 10.85
N GLN A 58 3.46 19.11 9.58
CA GLN A 58 2.43 19.10 8.53
C GLN A 58 2.34 17.73 7.89
N LEU A 59 1.16 17.10 7.97
CA LEU A 59 0.91 15.79 7.38
C LEU A 59 -0.30 15.85 6.44
N ASN A 60 -0.37 14.95 5.47
CA ASN A 60 -1.50 14.89 4.55
C ASN A 60 -2.57 13.86 5.00
N CYS A 61 -3.75 13.94 4.40
CA CYS A 61 -4.87 13.04 4.71
C CYS A 61 -4.53 11.57 4.43
N LYS A 62 -3.76 11.29 3.37
CA LYS A 62 -3.35 9.93 3.01
C LYS A 62 -2.56 9.27 4.15
N GLN A 63 -1.55 9.95 4.67
CA GLN A 63 -0.74 9.48 5.80
C GLN A 63 -1.59 9.22 7.06
N SER A 64 -2.58 10.06 7.34
CA SER A 64 -3.50 9.86 8.45
C SER A 64 -4.37 8.61 8.26
N PHE A 65 -4.99 8.45 7.09
CA PHE A 65 -5.92 7.35 6.83
C PHE A 65 -5.23 6.01 6.65
N GLU A 66 -4.05 5.96 6.02
CA GLU A 66 -3.21 4.77 5.97
C GLU A 66 -2.83 4.32 7.37
N MET A 67 -2.48 5.25 8.27
CA MET A 67 -2.18 4.92 9.66
C MET A 67 -3.41 4.38 10.41
N CYS A 68 -4.59 4.96 10.23
CA CYS A 68 -5.82 4.43 10.82
C CYS A 68 -6.08 2.97 10.40
N ARG A 69 -5.93 2.69 9.10
CA ARG A 69 -6.14 1.34 8.56
C ARG A 69 -5.06 0.36 9.01
N ARG A 70 -3.82 0.82 9.10
CA ARG A 70 -2.70 0.04 9.61
C ARG A 70 -2.92 -0.37 11.07
N VAL A 71 -3.27 0.57 11.94
CA VAL A 71 -3.59 0.29 13.35
C VAL A 71 -4.79 -0.64 13.49
N ALA A 72 -5.80 -0.49 12.63
CA ALA A 72 -6.93 -1.43 12.62
C ALA A 72 -6.51 -2.86 12.24
N ALA A 73 -5.59 -3.02 11.28
CA ALA A 73 -5.11 -4.31 10.81
C ALA A 73 -4.07 -4.96 11.74
N GLU A 74 -3.16 -4.17 12.30
CA GLU A 74 -2.03 -4.63 13.13
C GLU A 74 -2.41 -4.74 14.61
N ASP A 75 -3.16 -3.76 15.14
CA ASP A 75 -3.45 -3.64 16.58
C ASP A 75 -4.93 -3.90 16.93
N GLY A 76 -5.80 -4.07 15.92
CA GLY A 76 -7.23 -4.34 16.13
C GLY A 76 -8.03 -3.14 16.64
N MET A 77 -7.48 -1.92 16.54
CA MET A 77 -8.12 -0.70 17.02
C MET A 77 -8.67 0.14 15.87
N LEU A 78 -9.99 0.36 15.85
CA LEU A 78 -10.61 1.33 14.95
C LEU A 78 -10.51 2.73 15.55
N ILE A 79 -9.65 3.55 14.97
CA ILE A 79 -9.41 4.94 15.39
C ILE A 79 -9.90 5.95 14.35
N GLY A 80 -10.24 7.16 14.78
CA GLY A 80 -10.62 8.25 13.87
C GLY A 80 -9.44 8.87 13.11
N GLY A 81 -9.73 9.66 12.08
CA GLY A 81 -8.72 10.27 11.22
C GLY A 81 -7.72 11.17 11.98
N SER A 82 -8.20 11.96 12.95
CA SER A 82 -7.33 12.80 13.79
C SER A 82 -6.37 11.98 14.65
N SER A 83 -6.81 10.81 15.15
CA SER A 83 -5.94 9.84 15.83
C SER A 83 -4.85 9.32 14.88
N GLY A 84 -5.21 8.96 13.64
CA GLY A 84 -4.24 8.55 12.63
C GLY A 84 -3.22 9.64 12.31
N LEU A 85 -3.65 10.91 12.25
CA LEU A 85 -2.75 12.05 12.06
C LEU A 85 -1.74 12.16 13.22
N ASN A 86 -2.21 12.06 14.46
CA ASN A 86 -1.36 12.12 15.65
C ASN A 86 -0.36 10.95 15.73
N LEU A 87 -0.80 9.74 15.38
CA LEU A 87 0.09 8.58 15.35
C LEU A 87 1.11 8.66 14.21
N SER A 88 0.72 9.15 13.03
CA SER A 88 1.66 9.42 11.94
C SER A 88 2.71 10.45 12.35
N ALA A 89 2.32 11.53 13.03
CA ALA A 89 3.26 12.49 13.59
C ALA A 89 4.18 11.86 14.64
N ALA A 90 3.66 11.01 15.54
CA ALA A 90 4.46 10.32 16.54
C ALA A 90 5.51 9.39 15.90
N VAL A 91 5.16 8.72 14.80
CA VAL A 91 6.10 7.90 14.01
C VAL A 91 7.16 8.75 13.31
N GLU A 92 6.81 9.95 12.81
CA GLU A 92 7.80 10.86 12.24
C GLU A 92 8.75 11.41 13.32
N LEU A 93 8.22 11.80 14.48
CA LEU A 93 9.02 12.28 15.62
C LEU A 93 9.97 11.21 16.16
N SER A 94 9.55 9.94 16.19
CA SER A 94 10.38 8.86 16.73
C SER A 94 11.66 8.64 15.94
N LYS A 95 11.71 9.05 14.67
CA LYS A 95 12.91 8.94 13.82
C LYS A 95 14.04 9.87 14.25
N THR A 96 13.72 10.98 14.92
CA THR A 96 14.68 12.00 15.36
C THR A 96 14.75 12.15 16.88
N ALA A 97 13.83 11.51 17.61
CA ALA A 97 13.85 11.48 19.06
C ALA A 97 15.10 10.76 19.59
N ALA A 98 15.64 11.28 20.70
CA ALA A 98 16.76 10.62 21.38
C ALA A 98 16.34 9.24 21.90
N GLU A 99 17.29 8.30 21.92
CA GLU A 99 17.04 6.96 22.46
C GLU A 99 16.53 7.04 23.91
N GLY A 100 15.50 6.23 24.22
CA GLY A 100 14.83 6.25 25.52
C GLY A 100 13.78 7.35 25.70
N SER A 101 13.54 8.19 24.69
CA SER A 101 12.42 9.15 24.71
C SER A 101 11.07 8.45 24.74
N VAL A 102 10.09 9.06 25.41
CA VAL A 102 8.70 8.59 25.44
C VAL A 102 7.83 9.58 24.69
N ILE A 103 7.16 9.11 23.63
CA ILE A 103 6.21 9.88 22.84
C ILE A 103 4.80 9.47 23.25
N VAL A 104 3.96 10.46 23.54
CA VAL A 104 2.56 10.25 23.89
C VAL A 104 1.68 10.94 22.83
N ALA A 105 0.76 10.18 22.24
CA ALA A 105 -0.20 10.68 21.26
C ALA A 105 -1.63 10.51 21.80
N VAL A 106 -2.48 11.50 21.55
CA VAL A 106 -3.90 11.46 21.92
C VAL A 106 -4.69 10.86 20.76
N MET A 107 -5.62 9.95 21.07
CA MET A 107 -6.58 9.41 20.11
C MET A 107 -7.97 9.99 20.45
N PRO A 108 -8.42 11.07 19.78
CA PRO A 108 -9.60 11.82 20.22
C PRO A 108 -10.90 11.03 20.14
N ASP A 109 -11.06 10.15 19.16
CA ASP A 109 -12.27 9.35 18.96
C ASP A 109 -12.02 8.00 18.27
N SER A 110 -13.08 7.18 18.23
CA SER A 110 -13.10 5.87 17.59
C SER A 110 -13.41 5.95 16.08
N GLY A 111 -13.00 4.90 15.36
CA GLY A 111 -13.15 4.76 13.92
C GLY A 111 -14.59 4.51 13.43
N ILE A 112 -15.54 4.27 14.35
CA ILE A 112 -16.89 3.80 14.03
C ILE A 112 -17.65 4.80 13.12
N LYS A 113 -17.45 6.10 13.34
CA LYS A 113 -18.10 7.16 12.55
C LYS A 113 -17.59 7.23 11.11
N TYR A 114 -16.45 6.60 10.82
CA TYR A 114 -15.73 6.71 9.56
C TYR A 114 -15.71 5.39 8.77
N LEU A 115 -16.56 4.42 9.13
CA LEU A 115 -16.66 3.13 8.44
C LEU A 115 -17.02 3.29 6.95
N SER A 116 -17.88 4.23 6.61
CA SER A 116 -18.25 4.56 5.23
C SER A 116 -17.23 5.45 4.50
N LYS A 117 -16.11 5.80 5.16
CA LYS A 117 -15.06 6.67 4.63
C LYS A 117 -13.70 5.98 4.73
N ILE A 118 -12.95 6.25 5.80
CA ILE A 118 -11.57 5.80 6.03
C ILE A 118 -11.44 4.26 5.88
N PHE A 119 -12.43 3.52 6.35
CA PHE A 119 -12.45 2.05 6.32
C PHE A 119 -13.24 1.46 5.14
N ASN A 120 -13.63 2.29 4.16
CA ASN A 120 -14.25 1.86 2.92
C ASN A 120 -13.25 2.03 1.76
N ASP A 121 -12.99 0.93 1.05
CA ASP A 121 -11.97 0.90 0.00
C ASP A 121 -12.39 1.72 -1.21
N GLU A 122 -13.66 1.66 -1.60
CA GLU A 122 -14.18 2.43 -2.73
C GLU A 122 -14.00 3.94 -2.50
N TRP A 123 -14.31 4.41 -1.28
CA TRP A 123 -14.14 5.82 -0.89
C TRP A 123 -12.66 6.22 -0.87
N MET A 124 -11.78 5.36 -0.34
CA MET A 124 -10.34 5.62 -0.32
C MET A 124 -9.77 5.73 -1.73
N VAL A 125 -10.23 4.90 -2.67
CA VAL A 125 -9.85 4.98 -4.09
C VAL A 125 -10.45 6.21 -4.76
N GLU A 126 -11.75 6.49 -4.55
CA GLU A 126 -12.44 7.67 -5.10
C GLU A 126 -11.75 8.98 -4.70
N LYS A 127 -11.29 9.07 -3.44
CA LYS A 127 -10.58 10.25 -2.93
C LYS A 127 -9.07 10.24 -3.21
N GLY A 128 -8.54 9.18 -3.84
CA GLY A 128 -7.12 9.08 -4.19
C GLY A 128 -6.18 8.84 -3.01
N PHE A 129 -6.69 8.30 -1.90
CA PHE A 129 -5.88 7.90 -0.74
C PHE A 129 -5.39 6.46 -0.84
N MET A 130 -5.97 5.66 -1.73
CA MET A 130 -5.57 4.29 -2.03
C MET A 130 -5.54 4.11 -3.56
N ASP A 131 -4.58 3.34 -4.05
CA ASP A 131 -4.56 2.94 -5.45
C ASP A 131 -5.66 1.92 -5.72
N ALA A 132 -6.34 2.03 -6.85
CA ALA A 132 -7.36 1.05 -7.22
C ALA A 132 -6.76 -0.36 -7.16
N PRO A 133 -7.43 -1.33 -6.51
CA PRO A 133 -6.94 -2.70 -6.53
C PRO A 133 -6.78 -3.10 -7.99
N THR A 134 -5.56 -3.49 -8.38
CA THR A 134 -5.36 -4.13 -9.67
C THR A 134 -6.33 -5.31 -9.73
N PRO A 135 -7.14 -5.47 -10.80
CA PRO A 135 -8.04 -6.60 -10.88
C PRO A 135 -7.21 -7.86 -10.65
N ALA A 136 -7.46 -8.51 -9.50
CA ALA A 136 -6.80 -9.74 -9.18
C ALA A 136 -7.12 -10.69 -10.33
N LYS A 137 -6.10 -11.31 -10.94
CA LYS A 137 -6.33 -12.50 -11.76
C LYS A 137 -7.20 -13.44 -10.92
N PRO A 138 -8.28 -14.02 -11.47
CA PRO A 138 -9.15 -14.89 -10.70
C PRO A 138 -8.27 -15.97 -10.04
N VAL A 139 -8.25 -15.98 -8.71
CA VAL A 139 -7.54 -16.98 -7.90
C VAL A 139 -8.40 -18.24 -7.90
N CYS A 140 -8.60 -18.82 -9.09
CA CYS A 140 -9.16 -20.15 -9.32
C CYS A 140 -8.97 -20.55 -10.79
N GLU A 141 -7.73 -20.54 -11.27
CA GLU A 141 -7.31 -21.43 -12.36
C GLU A 141 -6.29 -22.39 -11.74
N PRO A 142 -6.40 -23.71 -11.93
CA PRO A 142 -5.40 -24.65 -11.41
C PRO A 142 -4.04 -24.26 -11.96
N GLU A 143 -3.06 -24.09 -11.06
CA GLU A 143 -1.69 -23.70 -11.39
C GLU A 143 -1.08 -24.68 -12.39
N ALA A 144 -1.07 -24.31 -13.66
CA ALA A 144 -0.10 -24.83 -14.61
C ALA A 144 1.18 -24.00 -14.43
N GLU A 145 2.11 -24.55 -13.66
CA GLU A 145 3.52 -24.15 -13.66
C GLU A 145 3.98 -23.75 -15.07
N LYS A 146 4.34 -22.47 -15.25
CA LYS A 146 5.29 -22.07 -16.27
C LYS A 146 6.36 -21.23 -15.63
N ALA A 147 7.37 -21.94 -15.12
CA ALA A 147 8.72 -21.44 -14.98
C ALA A 147 9.11 -20.76 -16.30
N THR A 148 9.48 -19.48 -16.21
CA THR A 148 10.01 -18.72 -17.33
C THR A 148 11.48 -19.10 -17.47
N THR A 149 11.81 -19.97 -18.43
CA THR A 149 13.18 -20.11 -18.94
C THR A 149 13.23 -19.51 -20.33
N SER A 150 14.00 -18.42 -20.47
CA SER A 150 14.29 -17.78 -21.75
C SER A 150 15.24 -18.69 -22.55
N ALA A 151 14.69 -19.54 -23.42
CA ALA A 151 15.46 -20.29 -24.40
C ALA A 151 15.77 -19.41 -25.61
N SER A 152 16.98 -19.51 -26.15
CA SER A 152 17.45 -18.81 -27.34
C SER A 152 16.71 -19.28 -28.60
N ALA A 153 16.68 -18.45 -29.64
CA ALA A 153 15.96 -18.74 -30.89
C ALA A 153 16.36 -20.07 -31.55
N LYS A 154 17.61 -20.54 -31.35
CA LYS A 154 18.07 -21.85 -31.83
C LYS A 154 17.44 -23.03 -31.07
N GLU A 155 17.25 -22.89 -29.75
CA GLU A 155 16.63 -23.93 -28.94
C GLU A 155 15.13 -24.06 -29.24
N GLN A 156 14.47 -22.97 -29.60
CA GLN A 156 13.07 -22.99 -30.06
C GLN A 156 12.91 -23.72 -31.39
N GLU A 157 13.79 -23.46 -32.36
CA GLU A 157 13.77 -24.14 -33.67
C GLU A 157 14.03 -25.65 -33.54
N GLN A 158 15.01 -26.04 -32.72
CA GLN A 158 15.30 -27.46 -32.45
C GLN A 158 14.14 -28.16 -31.73
N LEU A 159 13.43 -27.47 -30.83
CA LEU A 159 12.28 -28.03 -30.12
C LEU A 159 11.06 -28.19 -31.04
N GLU A 160 10.83 -27.25 -31.96
CA GLU A 160 9.75 -27.36 -32.95
C GLU A 160 10.01 -28.50 -33.95
N GLU A 161 11.25 -28.66 -34.42
CA GLU A 161 11.66 -29.77 -35.29
C GLU A 161 11.49 -31.13 -34.58
N PHE A 162 11.86 -31.18 -33.30
CA PHE A 162 11.68 -32.36 -32.47
C PHE A 162 10.20 -32.71 -32.26
N LEU A 163 9.36 -31.74 -31.92
CA LEU A 163 7.91 -31.94 -31.72
C LEU A 163 7.22 -32.35 -33.01
N GLY A 164 7.64 -31.80 -34.16
CA GLY A 164 7.17 -32.23 -35.48
C GLY A 164 7.48 -33.69 -35.77
N THR A 165 8.72 -34.10 -35.49
CA THR A 165 9.19 -35.48 -35.70
C THR A 165 8.50 -36.47 -34.74
N ALA A 166 8.30 -36.08 -33.48
CA ALA A 166 7.59 -36.86 -32.47
C ALA A 166 6.11 -37.05 -32.84
N SER A 167 5.44 -35.99 -33.31
CA SER A 167 4.03 -36.04 -33.74
C SER A 167 3.83 -36.97 -34.95
N ALA A 168 4.75 -36.94 -35.92
CA ALA A 168 4.70 -37.83 -37.08
C ALA A 168 4.83 -39.31 -36.69
N LYS A 169 5.80 -39.65 -35.84
CA LYS A 169 5.99 -41.02 -35.33
C LYS A 169 4.82 -41.50 -34.47
N LEU A 170 4.22 -40.61 -33.68
CA LEU A 170 3.01 -40.91 -32.90
C LEU A 170 1.83 -41.29 -33.81
N LYS A 171 1.63 -40.56 -34.91
CA LYS A 171 0.59 -40.87 -35.90
C LYS A 171 0.81 -42.22 -36.58
N GLU A 172 2.05 -42.57 -36.92
CA GLU A 172 2.39 -43.90 -37.47
C GLU A 172 2.15 -45.03 -36.47
N CYS A 173 2.50 -44.85 -35.20
CA CYS A 173 2.27 -45.84 -34.14
C CYS A 173 0.77 -46.06 -33.87
N VAL A 174 -0.05 -45.00 -33.90
CA VAL A 174 -1.50 -45.11 -33.73
C VAL A 174 -2.15 -45.78 -34.94
N ALA A 175 -1.69 -45.48 -36.15
CA ALA A 175 -2.20 -46.10 -37.38
C ALA A 175 -1.85 -47.59 -37.50
N SER A 176 -0.75 -48.03 -36.88
CA SER A 176 -0.30 -49.43 -36.90
C SER A 176 -0.84 -50.29 -35.75
N GLY A 177 -1.63 -49.71 -34.82
CA GLY A 177 -2.21 -50.43 -33.69
C GLY A 177 -1.18 -50.94 -32.66
N ALA A 178 -0.02 -50.28 -32.56
CA ALA A 178 1.08 -50.74 -31.73
C ALA A 178 0.84 -50.49 -30.22
N ASP A 179 1.41 -51.37 -29.40
CA ASP A 179 1.36 -51.37 -27.93
C ASP A 179 1.87 -50.04 -27.32
N PRO A 180 1.09 -49.37 -26.44
CA PRO A 180 1.43 -48.10 -25.80
C PRO A 180 2.79 -48.09 -25.08
N SER A 181 3.25 -49.24 -24.59
CA SER A 181 4.54 -49.35 -23.90
C SER A 181 5.74 -49.16 -24.83
N LYS A 182 5.59 -49.44 -26.13
CA LYS A 182 6.63 -49.16 -27.15
C LYS A 182 6.70 -47.70 -27.55
N LEU A 183 5.59 -46.97 -27.41
CA LEU A 183 5.50 -45.54 -27.69
C LEU A 183 6.32 -44.71 -26.69
N LEU A 184 6.21 -45.05 -25.40
CA LEU A 184 7.01 -44.42 -24.34
C LEU A 184 8.51 -44.67 -24.52
N ALA A 185 8.91 -45.86 -24.98
CA ALA A 185 10.30 -46.17 -25.29
C ALA A 185 10.84 -45.37 -26.49
N ALA A 186 10.00 -45.15 -27.52
CA ALA A 186 10.37 -44.33 -28.68
C ALA A 186 10.52 -42.84 -28.33
N ILE A 187 9.63 -42.31 -27.48
CA ILE A 187 9.69 -40.94 -26.98
C ILE A 187 10.93 -40.73 -26.10
N SER A 188 11.23 -41.67 -25.19
CA SER A 188 12.44 -41.60 -24.35
C SER A 188 13.75 -41.72 -25.14
N LYS A 189 13.75 -42.43 -26.28
CA LYS A 189 14.94 -42.50 -27.15
C LYS A 189 15.16 -41.20 -27.90
N LEU A 190 14.08 -40.56 -28.35
CA LEU A 190 14.08 -39.27 -29.01
C LEU A 190 14.59 -38.15 -28.06
N GLU A 191 14.17 -38.15 -26.79
CA GLU A 191 14.66 -37.20 -25.76
C GLU A 191 16.17 -37.29 -25.49
N LYS A 192 16.83 -38.40 -25.83
CA LYS A 192 18.29 -38.58 -25.65
C LYS A 192 19.11 -38.19 -26.88
N GLU A 193 18.46 -37.98 -28.03
CA GLU A 193 19.10 -37.62 -29.30
C GLU A 193 19.08 -36.09 -29.56
N VAL A 194 18.30 -35.33 -28.77
CA VAL A 194 18.30 -33.85 -28.69
C VAL A 194 19.14 -33.40 -27.50
#